data_AF-A0A2M9HT76-F1
#
_entry.id   AF-A0A2M9HT76-F1
#
_cell.length_a   1.000
_cell.length_b   1.000
_cell.length_c   1.000
_cell.angle_alpha   90.00
_cell.angle_beta   90.00
_cell.angle_gamma   90.00
#
_symmetry.space_group_name_H-M   'P 1'
#
loop_
_entity.id
_entity.type
_entity.pdbx_description
1 polymer ?
#
loop_
_entity_poly.entity_id
_entity_poly.type
_entity_poly.pdbx_seq_one_letter_code
_entity_poly.pdbx_strand_id
1 'polypeptide(L)'
;MEQTIENGTLLLGVRSEDTGQAAYSAIPLTALAAWRELLGAASDVETVGLIMAAADPGVIDPDTGRNAWTSAYEQLEHDRLADLNQVKAASLHRAFKASGALAVDGRAETRRLLGLPETVSDEYESDAAEAASLALDDGSTAEEDDVPDADEATPTASPDTTGLESLLKAHAPQINILREQFLDDITPRITDRRNQ
;
A
#
# COMPACT_ATOMS: atom_id res chain seq x y z
N MET A 1 18.18 3.41 -10.45
CA MET A 1 17.23 2.27 -10.59
C MET A 1 16.53 2.43 -11.93
N GLU A 2 16.42 1.39 -12.76
CA GLU A 2 15.70 1.50 -14.04
C GLU A 2 14.22 1.20 -13.82
N GLN A 3 13.31 2.09 -14.25
CA GLN A 3 11.88 1.93 -14.05
C GLN A 3 11.09 2.30 -15.31
N THR A 4 10.17 1.43 -15.70
CA THR A 4 9.32 1.61 -16.88
C THR A 4 7.97 0.93 -16.68
N ILE A 5 6.96 1.37 -17.41
CA ILE A 5 5.66 0.68 -17.49
C ILE A 5 5.48 0.15 -18.91
N GLU A 6 5.34 -1.17 -19.02
CA GLU A 6 5.15 -1.86 -20.29
C GLU A 6 3.92 -2.75 -20.21
N ASN A 7 2.99 -2.61 -21.17
CA ASN A 7 1.77 -3.41 -21.25
C ASN A 7 0.98 -3.50 -19.92
N GLY A 8 0.93 -2.40 -19.17
CA GLY A 8 0.24 -2.34 -17.88
C GLY A 8 0.97 -3.06 -16.73
N THR A 9 2.28 -3.27 -16.84
CA THR A 9 3.14 -3.80 -15.78
C THR A 9 4.28 -2.84 -15.49
N LEU A 10 4.42 -2.45 -14.23
CA LEU A 10 5.57 -1.70 -13.74
C LEU A 10 6.76 -2.66 -13.60
N LEU A 11 7.87 -2.32 -14.25
CA LEU A 11 9.13 -3.04 -14.17
C LEU A 11 10.12 -2.20 -13.37
N LEU A 12 10.65 -2.77 -12.27
CA LEU A 12 11.64 -2.14 -11.41
C LEU A 12 12.93 -2.95 -11.47
N GLY A 13 13.95 -2.41 -12.14
CA GLY A 13 15.25 -3.05 -12.29
C GLY A 13 16.18 -2.72 -11.13
N VAL A 14 16.59 -3.75 -10.40
CA VAL A 14 17.66 -3.71 -9.40
C VAL A 14 18.88 -4.40 -9.99
N ARG A 15 19.97 -3.65 -10.18
CA ARG A 15 21.26 -4.26 -10.56
C ARG A 15 22.05 -4.58 -9.29
N SER A 16 22.46 -5.84 -9.17
CA SER A 16 23.45 -6.23 -8.18
C SER A 16 24.81 -5.68 -8.59
N GLU A 17 25.41 -4.85 -7.74
CA GLU A 17 26.74 -4.29 -8.00
C GLU A 17 27.84 -5.37 -7.98
N ASP A 18 27.67 -6.40 -7.15
CA ASP A 18 28.64 -7.49 -6.98
C ASP A 18 28.65 -8.50 -8.14
N THR A 19 27.48 -8.79 -8.73
CA THR A 19 27.35 -9.85 -9.75
C THR A 19 27.05 -9.31 -11.15
N GLY A 20 26.71 -8.03 -11.28
CA GLY A 20 26.23 -7.43 -12.52
C GLY A 20 24.87 -7.99 -12.99
N GLN A 21 24.23 -8.88 -12.22
CA GLN A 21 22.92 -9.41 -12.55
C GLN A 21 21.84 -8.36 -12.31
N ALA A 22 20.96 -8.19 -13.30
CA ALA A 22 19.75 -7.40 -13.18
C ALA A 22 18.62 -8.32 -12.71
N ALA A 23 18.08 -8.05 -11.53
CA ALA A 23 16.80 -8.58 -11.07
C ALA A 23 15.72 -7.56 -11.41
N TYR A 24 14.57 -8.03 -11.91
CA TYR A 24 13.42 -7.18 -12.18
C TYR A 24 12.26 -7.60 -11.29
N SER A 25 11.72 -6.66 -10.54
CA SER A 25 10.40 -6.81 -9.93
C SER A 25 9.35 -6.36 -10.94
N ALA A 26 8.40 -7.24 -11.24
CA ALA A 26 7.30 -6.97 -12.14
C ALA A 26 5.99 -6.86 -11.35
N ILE A 27 5.38 -5.67 -11.35
CA ILE A 27 4.16 -5.37 -10.62
C ILE A 27 3.08 -4.98 -11.63
N PRO A 28 2.09 -5.85 -11.91
CA PRO A 28 0.95 -5.47 -12.73
C PRO A 28 0.23 -4.26 -12.13
N LEU A 29 -0.20 -3.30 -12.96
CA LEU A 29 -0.95 -2.14 -12.47
C LEU A 29 -2.29 -2.52 -11.82
N THR A 30 -2.84 -3.68 -12.19
CA THR A 30 -4.01 -4.28 -11.51
C THR A 30 -3.69 -4.70 -10.08
N ALA A 31 -2.51 -5.28 -9.86
CA ALA A 31 -2.04 -5.63 -8.51
C ALA A 31 -1.76 -4.36 -7.70
N LEU A 32 -1.11 -3.36 -8.31
CA LEU A 32 -0.89 -2.06 -7.69
C LEU A 32 -2.21 -1.41 -7.24
N ALA A 33 -3.20 -1.36 -8.13
CA ALA A 33 -4.53 -0.82 -7.82
C ALA A 33 -5.22 -1.58 -6.67
N ALA A 34 -5.23 -2.92 -6.72
CA ALA A 34 -5.86 -3.73 -5.68
C ALA A 34 -5.15 -3.59 -4.33
N TRP A 35 -3.81 -3.63 -4.30
CA TRP A 35 -3.03 -3.51 -3.07
C TRP A 35 -3.16 -2.13 -2.46
N ARG A 36 -3.27 -1.07 -3.26
CA ARG A 36 -3.51 0.27 -2.75
C ARG A 36 -4.78 0.34 -1.91
N GLU A 37 -5.85 -0.28 -2.40
CA GLU A 37 -7.10 -0.38 -1.65
C GLU A 37 -6.94 -1.33 -0.45
N LEU A 38 -6.52 -2.57 -0.65
CA LEU A 38 -6.46 -3.54 0.44
C LEU A 38 -5.54 -3.13 1.61
N LEU A 39 -4.49 -2.36 1.32
CA LEU A 39 -3.57 -1.85 2.34
C LEU A 39 -3.91 -0.43 2.78
N GLY A 40 -4.83 0.29 2.14
CA GLY A 40 -5.14 1.67 2.50
C GLY A 40 -3.93 2.60 2.34
N ALA A 41 -3.18 2.44 1.25
CA ALA A 41 -2.02 3.26 0.97
C ALA A 41 -2.44 4.65 0.44
N ALA A 42 -1.80 5.69 0.95
CA ALA A 42 -2.03 7.08 0.59
C ALA A 42 -1.63 7.36 -0.87
N SER A 43 -0.57 6.71 -1.35
CA SER A 43 -0.05 6.92 -2.71
C SER A 43 0.30 5.63 -3.46
N ASP A 44 0.41 5.73 -4.79
CA ASP A 44 0.85 4.62 -5.63
C ASP A 44 2.33 4.27 -5.36
N VAL A 45 3.16 5.27 -4.99
CA VAL A 45 4.57 5.06 -4.60
C VAL A 45 4.67 4.28 -3.30
N GLU A 46 3.90 4.67 -2.28
CA GLU A 46 3.81 3.92 -1.02
C GLU A 46 3.36 2.48 -1.29
N THR A 47 2.37 2.30 -2.17
CA THR A 47 1.87 0.97 -2.53
C THR A 47 2.97 0.08 -3.13
N VAL A 48 3.80 0.61 -4.04
CA VAL A 48 4.97 -0.12 -4.56
C VAL A 48 5.91 -0.53 -3.42
N GLY A 49 6.22 0.39 -2.51
CA GLY A 49 7.06 0.11 -1.34
C GLY A 49 6.48 -1.02 -0.47
N LEU A 50 5.17 -0.98 -0.20
CA LEU A 50 4.47 -2.02 0.57
C LEU A 50 4.47 -3.37 -0.15
N ILE A 51 4.27 -3.40 -1.47
CA ILE A 51 4.36 -4.64 -2.28
C ILE A 51 5.75 -5.27 -2.14
N MET A 52 6.80 -4.45 -2.20
CA MET A 52 8.18 -4.93 -2.12
C MET A 52 8.58 -5.37 -0.70
N ALA A 53 7.96 -4.79 0.33
CA ALA A 53 8.28 -5.07 1.73
C ALA A 53 7.43 -6.19 2.35
N ALA A 54 6.32 -6.58 1.73
CA ALA A 54 5.38 -7.53 2.30
C ALA A 54 6.03 -8.91 2.52
N ALA A 55 5.91 -9.41 3.75
CA ALA A 55 6.29 -10.77 4.07
C ALA A 55 5.14 -11.74 3.77
N ASP A 56 5.47 -12.98 3.39
CA ASP A 56 4.51 -14.08 3.36
C ASP A 56 4.31 -14.60 4.79
N PRO A 57 3.13 -14.42 5.40
CA PRO A 57 2.90 -14.90 6.76
C PRO A 57 2.56 -16.40 6.81
N GLY A 58 2.49 -17.08 5.67
CA GLY A 58 2.05 -18.46 5.58
C GLY A 58 0.56 -18.62 5.88
N VAL A 59 0.17 -19.81 6.34
CA VAL A 59 -1.23 -20.13 6.66
C VAL A 59 -1.60 -19.52 8.00
N ILE A 60 -2.58 -18.61 7.98
CA ILE A 60 -3.08 -17.91 9.18
C ILE A 60 -4.08 -18.78 9.95
N ASP A 61 -5.17 -19.19 9.29
CA ASP A 61 -6.19 -20.03 9.90
C ASP A 61 -6.62 -21.12 8.89
N PRO A 62 -6.13 -22.37 9.06
CA PRO A 62 -6.46 -23.47 8.16
C PRO A 62 -7.91 -23.97 8.32
N ASP A 63 -8.54 -23.76 9.48
CA ASP A 63 -9.87 -24.30 9.77
C ASP A 63 -10.96 -23.44 9.13
N THR A 64 -10.78 -22.12 9.12
CA THR A 64 -11.72 -21.17 8.51
C THR A 64 -11.32 -20.74 7.10
N GLY A 65 -10.07 -20.97 6.71
CA GLY A 65 -9.51 -20.50 5.44
C GLY A 65 -9.25 -19.00 5.39
N ARG A 66 -9.34 -18.29 6.53
CA ARG A 66 -9.01 -16.87 6.62
C ARG A 66 -7.52 -16.68 6.36
N ASN A 67 -7.21 -15.70 5.54
CA ASN A 67 -5.84 -15.34 5.17
C ASN A 67 -5.56 -13.88 5.55
N ALA A 68 -4.32 -13.44 5.31
CA ALA A 68 -3.87 -12.10 5.66
C ALA A 68 -4.75 -10.97 5.10
N TRP A 69 -5.43 -11.21 3.97
CA TRP A 69 -6.21 -10.21 3.24
C TRP A 69 -7.68 -10.19 3.62
N THR A 70 -8.20 -11.22 4.30
CA THR A 70 -9.64 -11.38 4.53
C THR A 70 -10.25 -10.17 5.24
N SER A 71 -9.55 -9.64 6.26
CA SER A 71 -10.02 -8.48 7.01
C SER A 71 -10.14 -7.22 6.15
N ALA A 72 -9.18 -6.98 5.25
CA ALA A 72 -9.25 -5.86 4.32
C ALA A 72 -10.42 -6.02 3.34
N TYR A 73 -10.56 -7.19 2.71
CA TYR A 73 -11.69 -7.44 1.80
C TYR A 73 -13.05 -7.19 2.46
N GLU A 74 -13.25 -7.71 3.68
CA GLU A 74 -14.48 -7.47 4.45
C GLU A 74 -14.73 -5.97 4.64
N GLN A 75 -13.72 -5.22 5.07
CA GLN A 75 -13.86 -3.77 5.24
C GLN A 75 -14.15 -3.04 3.93
N LEU A 76 -13.43 -3.33 2.85
CA LEU A 76 -13.65 -2.69 1.56
C LEU A 76 -15.08 -2.93 1.05
N GLU A 77 -15.58 -4.17 1.18
CA GLU A 77 -16.96 -4.51 0.82
C GLU A 77 -17.97 -3.76 1.70
N HIS A 78 -17.73 -3.70 3.01
CA HIS A 78 -18.55 -2.93 3.94
C HIS A 78 -18.62 -1.45 3.54
N ASP A 79 -17.48 -0.81 3.33
CA ASP A 79 -17.36 0.62 3.03
C ASP A 79 -18.05 0.93 1.70
N ARG A 80 -17.81 0.12 0.67
CA ARG A 80 -18.42 0.31 -0.64
C ARG A 80 -19.93 0.12 -0.61
N LEU A 81 -20.44 -0.85 0.16
CA LEU A 81 -21.89 -1.01 0.37
C LEU A 81 -22.48 0.16 1.16
N ALA A 82 -21.74 0.72 2.13
CA ALA A 82 -22.16 1.88 2.89
C ALA A 82 -22.26 3.13 1.99
N ASP A 83 -21.29 3.36 1.10
CA ASP A 83 -21.30 4.44 0.11
C ASP A 83 -22.49 4.33 -0.86
N LEU A 84 -22.87 3.10 -1.22
CA LEU A 84 -24.07 2.80 -2.00
C LEU A 84 -25.38 2.90 -1.20
N ASN A 85 -25.33 3.36 0.06
CA ASN A 85 -26.46 3.45 0.99
C ASN A 85 -27.13 2.08 1.30
N GLN A 86 -26.40 0.98 1.14
CA GLN A 86 -26.89 -0.38 1.40
C GLN A 86 -26.58 -0.84 2.83
N VAL A 87 -26.96 -0.04 3.82
CA VAL A 87 -26.58 -0.21 5.25
C VAL A 87 -26.84 -1.63 5.80
N LYS A 88 -27.97 -2.24 5.42
CA LYS A 88 -28.29 -3.62 5.86
C LYS A 88 -27.31 -4.64 5.30
N ALA A 89 -26.93 -4.50 4.04
CA ALA A 89 -25.94 -5.36 3.42
C ALA A 89 -24.56 -5.12 4.02
N ALA A 90 -24.12 -3.85 4.09
CA ALA A 90 -22.85 -3.47 4.70
C ALA A 90 -22.65 -4.11 6.08
N SER A 91 -23.70 -4.14 6.91
CA SER A 91 -23.64 -4.72 8.26
C SER A 91 -23.22 -6.20 8.33
N LEU A 92 -23.31 -6.95 7.22
CA LEU A 92 -22.90 -8.35 7.11
C LEU A 92 -21.42 -8.54 6.76
N HIS A 93 -20.73 -7.48 6.33
CA HIS A 93 -19.34 -7.51 5.86
C HIS A 93 -18.38 -6.83 6.85
N ARG A 94 -18.66 -6.87 8.16
CA ARG A 94 -17.74 -6.28 9.14
C ARG A 94 -16.39 -6.99 9.11
N ALA A 95 -15.31 -6.23 9.25
CA ALA A 95 -13.97 -6.80 9.32
C ALA A 95 -13.72 -7.50 10.66
N PHE A 96 -13.15 -8.70 10.59
CA PHE A 96 -12.71 -9.46 11.76
C PHE A 96 -11.22 -9.77 11.70
N LYS A 97 -10.57 -9.79 12.85
CA LYS A 97 -9.19 -10.28 13.00
C LYS A 97 -9.12 -11.78 12.79
N ALA A 98 -7.90 -12.31 12.62
CA ALA A 98 -7.68 -13.76 12.57
C ALA A 98 -8.19 -14.50 13.82
N SER A 99 -8.22 -13.82 14.98
CA SER A 99 -8.77 -14.38 16.22
C SER A 99 -10.30 -14.45 16.28
N GLY A 100 -11.02 -13.95 15.26
CA GLY A 100 -12.48 -13.85 15.24
C GLY A 100 -13.05 -12.65 16.01
N ALA A 101 -12.20 -11.82 16.62
CA ALA A 101 -12.62 -10.54 17.20
C ALA A 101 -12.89 -9.50 16.09
N LEU A 102 -13.78 -8.53 16.33
CA LEU A 102 -13.96 -7.41 15.40
C LEU A 102 -12.66 -6.63 15.23
N ALA A 103 -12.29 -6.35 13.98
CA ALA A 103 -11.20 -5.44 13.66
C ALA A 103 -11.73 -3.99 13.69
N VAL A 104 -10.90 -3.06 14.19
CA VAL A 104 -11.19 -1.62 14.09
C VAL A 104 -10.99 -1.16 12.65
N ASP A 105 -9.89 -1.61 12.06
CA ASP A 105 -9.52 -1.42 10.66
C ASP A 105 -8.93 -2.75 10.15
N GLY A 106 -9.59 -3.35 9.17
CA GLY A 106 -9.15 -4.54 8.47
C GLY A 106 -7.94 -4.33 7.56
N ARG A 107 -7.72 -3.10 7.06
CA ARG A 107 -6.49 -2.75 6.31
C ARG A 107 -5.28 -2.75 7.25
N ALA A 108 -5.41 -2.16 8.45
CA ALA A 108 -4.40 -2.23 9.50
C ALA A 108 -4.08 -3.68 9.92
N GLU A 109 -5.10 -4.52 10.11
CA GLU A 109 -4.88 -5.95 10.44
C GLU A 109 -4.13 -6.68 9.32
N THR A 110 -4.45 -6.39 8.06
CA THR A 110 -3.75 -6.94 6.89
C THR A 110 -2.28 -6.51 6.89
N ARG A 111 -2.00 -5.21 7.08
CA ARG A 111 -0.62 -4.71 7.17
C ARG A 111 0.15 -5.38 8.31
N ARG A 112 -0.45 -5.50 9.50
CA ARG A 112 0.12 -6.19 10.66
C ARG A 112 0.49 -7.64 10.36
N LEU A 113 -0.38 -8.38 9.68
CA LEU A 113 -0.14 -9.78 9.30
C LEU A 113 0.97 -9.92 8.27
N LEU A 114 1.09 -8.97 7.33
CA LEU A 114 2.15 -8.94 6.32
C LEU A 114 3.49 -8.38 6.83
N GLY A 115 3.59 -7.99 8.11
CA GLY A 115 4.78 -7.36 8.68
C GLY A 115 5.04 -5.95 8.15
N LEU A 116 4.00 -5.27 7.66
CA LEU A 116 4.05 -3.92 7.10
C LEU A 116 3.80 -2.85 8.18
N PRO A 117 4.26 -1.61 7.98
CA PRO A 117 3.92 -0.49 8.87
C PRO A 117 2.40 -0.29 8.96
N GLU A 118 1.88 0.18 10.09
CA GLU A 118 0.43 0.40 10.25
C GLU A 118 -0.12 1.42 9.23
N THR A 119 -1.44 1.41 9.04
CA THR A 119 -2.12 2.46 8.29
C THR A 119 -1.99 3.77 9.06
N VAL A 120 -1.66 4.87 8.38
CA VAL A 120 -1.82 6.19 8.98
C VAL A 120 -3.32 6.42 9.06
N SER A 121 -3.91 6.25 10.25
CA SER A 121 -5.37 6.15 10.37
C SER A 121 -6.09 7.50 10.34
N ASP A 122 -5.37 8.62 10.41
CA ASP A 122 -5.96 9.96 10.42
C ASP A 122 -5.18 10.92 9.52
N GLU A 123 -5.88 11.64 8.62
CA GLU A 123 -5.32 12.77 7.86
C GLU A 123 -4.65 13.79 8.81
N TYR A 124 -5.19 13.95 10.02
CA TYR A 124 -4.60 14.78 11.07
C TYR A 124 -3.26 14.27 11.58
N GLU A 125 -3.11 12.94 11.75
CA GLU A 125 -1.83 12.35 12.15
C GLU A 125 -0.81 12.38 11.01
N SER A 126 -1.26 12.23 9.76
CA SER A 126 -0.43 12.42 8.56
C SER A 126 0.09 13.86 8.47
N ASP A 127 -0.79 14.85 8.55
CA ASP A 127 -0.43 16.28 8.53
C ASP A 127 0.51 16.62 9.70
N ALA A 128 0.29 16.04 10.88
CA ALA A 128 1.17 16.24 12.03
C ALA A 128 2.56 15.61 11.84
N ALA A 129 2.65 14.43 11.22
CA ALA A 129 3.92 13.77 10.93
C ALA A 129 4.71 14.49 9.82
N GLU A 130 4.02 14.99 8.79
CA GLU A 130 4.63 15.84 7.75
C GLU A 130 5.12 17.17 8.34
N ALA A 131 4.30 17.84 9.16
CA ALA A 131 4.68 19.07 9.84
C ALA A 131 5.88 18.87 10.79
N ALA A 132 5.94 17.75 11.51
CA ALA A 132 7.07 17.41 12.37
C ALA A 132 8.36 17.16 11.58
N SER A 133 8.25 16.53 10.40
CA SER A 133 9.41 16.26 9.53
C SER A 133 9.97 17.55 8.92
N LEU A 134 9.11 18.47 8.49
CA LEU A 134 9.50 19.80 8.01
C LEU A 134 10.14 20.65 9.11
N ALA A 135 9.67 20.54 10.35
CA ALA A 135 10.23 21.27 11.50
C ALA A 135 11.64 20.79 11.89
N LEU A 136 12.03 19.57 11.55
CA LEU A 136 13.38 19.03 11.77
C LEU A 136 14.37 19.47 10.68
N ASP A 137 13.89 19.89 9.51
CA ASP A 137 14.72 20.36 8.38
C ASP A 137 15.03 21.87 8.45
N ASP A 138 14.23 22.67 9.15
CA ASP A 138 14.41 24.13 9.32
C ASP A 138 15.41 24.51 10.45
N GLY A 139 16.33 23.60 10.79
CA GLY A 139 17.12 23.66 12.01
C GLY A 139 18.61 23.39 11.85
N SER A 140 19.29 23.88 10.80
CA SER A 140 20.76 23.86 10.77
C SER A 140 21.38 25.02 9.97
N THR A 141 21.52 26.17 10.62
CA THR A 141 22.67 27.06 10.42
C THR A 141 23.51 27.06 11.69
N ALA A 142 24.56 26.25 11.71
CA ALA A 142 25.64 26.38 12.68
C ALA A 142 26.97 26.34 11.93
N GLU A 143 27.82 27.30 12.30
CA GLU A 143 29.07 27.71 11.66
C GLU A 143 30.16 26.63 11.66
N GLU A 144 31.15 26.84 10.80
CA GLU A 144 32.37 26.07 10.59
C GLU A 144 33.14 25.76 11.90
N ASP A 145 33.60 24.51 12.07
CA ASP A 145 34.91 24.23 12.67
C ASP A 145 35.41 22.79 12.36
N ASP A 146 36.58 22.75 11.71
CA ASP A 146 37.70 21.79 11.68
C ASP A 146 37.51 20.24 11.72
N VAL A 147 38.20 19.55 10.79
CA VAL A 147 38.18 18.09 10.51
C VAL A 147 39.19 17.32 11.41
N PRO A 148 39.07 15.99 11.64
CA PRO A 148 39.66 15.06 10.67
C PRO A 148 38.91 13.72 10.46
N ASP A 149 38.89 13.31 9.19
CA ASP A 149 38.99 11.96 8.61
C ASP A 149 38.59 10.76 9.49
N ALA A 150 37.41 10.20 9.22
CA ALA A 150 37.02 8.85 9.63
C ALA A 150 36.11 8.23 8.57
N ASP A 151 36.73 7.39 7.73
CA ASP A 151 36.19 6.25 6.97
C ASP A 151 34.77 6.41 6.39
N GLU A 152 34.77 6.71 5.10
CA GLU A 152 33.62 6.87 4.21
C GLU A 152 32.79 5.56 4.12
N ALA A 153 31.87 5.36 5.07
CA ALA A 153 30.73 4.50 4.86
C ALA A 153 29.76 5.23 3.93
N THR A 154 29.78 4.84 2.66
CA THR A 154 28.89 5.30 1.60
C THR A 154 27.43 5.30 2.09
N PRO A 155 26.69 6.41 1.98
CA PRO A 155 25.24 6.37 2.18
C PRO A 155 24.65 5.47 1.09
N THR A 156 24.00 4.38 1.50
CA THR A 156 23.21 3.52 0.62
C THR A 156 22.28 4.41 -0.21
N ALA A 157 22.46 4.39 -1.52
CA ALA A 157 21.72 5.24 -2.45
C ALA A 157 20.21 5.16 -2.17
N SER A 158 19.61 6.27 -1.77
CA SER A 158 18.16 6.40 -1.78
C SER A 158 17.70 6.12 -3.22
N PRO A 159 16.76 5.19 -3.46
CA PRO A 159 16.27 4.93 -4.81
C PRO A 159 15.72 6.23 -5.41
N ASP A 160 15.80 6.40 -6.74
CA ASP A 160 15.25 7.56 -7.47
C ASP A 160 13.71 7.66 -7.32
N THR A 161 13.26 8.08 -6.13
CA THR A 161 11.85 8.21 -5.75
C THR A 161 11.13 9.21 -6.67
N THR A 162 11.80 10.30 -7.03
CA THR A 162 11.28 11.35 -7.92
C THR A 162 10.91 10.82 -9.31
N GLY A 163 11.71 9.89 -9.85
CA GLY A 163 11.43 9.28 -11.15
C GLY A 163 10.24 8.32 -11.10
N LEU A 164 10.14 7.53 -10.02
CA LEU A 164 9.05 6.56 -9.84
C LEU A 164 7.72 7.29 -9.68
N GLU A 165 7.73 8.33 -8.85
CA GLU A 165 6.57 9.18 -8.62
C GLU A 165 6.09 9.83 -9.93
N SER A 166 7.01 10.40 -10.71
CA SER A 166 6.67 11.00 -12.01
C SER A 166 6.07 9.98 -12.99
N LEU A 167 6.62 8.77 -13.03
CA LEU A 167 6.15 7.68 -13.89
C LEU A 167 4.73 7.22 -13.49
N LEU A 168 4.50 6.99 -12.19
CA LEU A 168 3.20 6.59 -11.66
C LEU A 168 2.16 7.69 -11.84
N LYS A 169 2.53 8.96 -11.61
CA LYS A 169 1.68 10.13 -11.83
C LYS A 169 1.23 10.25 -13.29
N ALA A 170 2.11 9.96 -14.25
CA ALA A 170 1.75 9.93 -15.67
C ALA A 170 0.72 8.84 -16.00
N HIS A 171 0.68 7.74 -15.23
CA HIS A 171 -0.25 6.62 -15.42
C HIS A 171 -1.42 6.62 -14.44
N ALA A 172 -1.55 7.64 -13.59
CA ALA A 172 -2.61 7.75 -12.59
C ALA A 172 -4.04 7.59 -13.16
N PRO A 173 -4.39 8.10 -14.38
CA PRO A 173 -5.71 7.87 -14.94
C PRO A 173 -6.02 6.38 -15.15
N GLN A 174 -5.04 5.61 -15.63
CA GLN A 174 -5.18 4.17 -15.84
C GLN A 174 -5.27 3.43 -14.50
N ILE A 175 -4.41 3.76 -13.54
CA ILE A 175 -4.42 3.16 -12.19
C ILE A 175 -5.77 3.40 -11.52
N ASN A 176 -6.31 4.62 -11.60
CA ASN A 176 -7.63 4.94 -11.03
C ASN A 176 -8.77 4.15 -11.68
N ILE A 177 -8.75 3.94 -12.99
CA ILE A 177 -9.74 3.05 -13.65
C ILE A 177 -9.65 1.63 -13.09
N LEU A 178 -8.44 1.10 -12.91
CA LEU A 178 -8.23 -0.24 -12.37
C LEU A 178 -8.65 -0.35 -10.90
N ARG A 179 -8.49 0.72 -10.11
CA ARG A 179 -8.97 0.79 -8.72
C ARG A 179 -10.49 0.69 -8.66
N GLU A 180 -11.19 1.50 -9.45
CA GLU A 180 -12.66 1.45 -9.51
C GLU A 180 -13.16 0.08 -9.99
N GLN A 181 -12.51 -0.50 -11.01
CA GLN A 181 -12.84 -1.85 -11.48
C GLN A 181 -12.66 -2.90 -10.38
N PHE A 182 -11.56 -2.84 -9.63
CA PHE A 182 -11.33 -3.73 -8.50
C PHE A 182 -12.42 -3.59 -7.43
N LEU A 183 -12.78 -2.35 -7.04
CA LEU A 183 -13.83 -2.10 -6.07
C LEU A 183 -15.20 -2.61 -6.53
N ASP A 184 -15.54 -2.43 -7.80
CA ASP A 184 -16.78 -2.93 -8.37
C ASP A 184 -16.81 -4.46 -8.47
N ASP A 185 -15.67 -5.11 -8.71
CA ASP A 185 -15.55 -6.57 -8.79
C ASP A 185 -15.69 -7.26 -7.43
N ILE A 186 -15.16 -6.67 -6.36
CA ILE A 186 -15.27 -7.22 -5.01
C ILE A 186 -16.64 -6.95 -4.37
N THR A 187 -17.36 -5.92 -4.83
CA THR A 187 -18.62 -5.53 -4.22
C THR A 187 -19.76 -6.47 -4.67
N PRO A 188 -20.47 -7.13 -3.74
CA PRO A 188 -21.58 -7.99 -4.10
C PRO A 188 -22.71 -7.22 -4.81
N ARG A 189 -23.12 -7.69 -6.00
CA ARG A 189 -24.28 -7.13 -6.71
C ARG A 189 -25.58 -7.60 -6.07
N ILE A 190 -26.17 -6.76 -5.23
CA ILE A 190 -27.48 -7.05 -4.61
C ILE A 190 -28.59 -6.74 -5.60
N THR A 191 -29.05 -7.78 -6.31
CA THR A 191 -30.27 -7.69 -7.12
C THR A 191 -31.47 -7.90 -6.21
N ASP A 192 -32.33 -6.89 -6.06
CA ASP A 192 -33.56 -7.01 -5.29
C ASP A 192 -34.52 -8.00 -5.98
N ARG A 193 -34.60 -9.24 -5.46
CA ARG A 193 -35.49 -10.29 -5.98
C ARG A 193 -36.97 -10.04 -5.71
N ARG A 194 -37.37 -8.89 -5.14
CA ARG A 194 -38.77 -8.61 -4.80
C ARG A 194 -39.67 -8.21 -5.99
N ASN A 195 -39.15 -8.17 -7.21
CA ASN A 195 -39.91 -7.85 -8.43
C ASN A 195 -39.99 -9.01 -9.45
N GLN A 196 -39.87 -10.27 -9.00
CA GLN A 196 -40.18 -11.45 -9.82
C GLN A 196 -41.33 -12.26 -9.23
#